data_AF-D8WWR1-F1
#
_entry.id   AF-D8WWR1-F1
#
_cell.length_a   1.000
_cell.length_b   1.000
_cell.length_c   1.000
_cell.angle_alpha   90.00
_cell.angle_beta   90.00
_cell.angle_gamma   90.00
#
_symmetry.space_group_name_H-M   'P 1'
#
loop_
_entity.id
_entity.type
_entity.pdbx_description
1 polymer ?
#
loop_
_entity_poly.entity_id
_entity_poly.type
_entity_poly.pdbx_seq_one_letter_code
_entity_poly.pdbx_strand_id
1 'polypeptide(L)'
;MAYRDLRDFLQALEKEGEINKIQAELNPRFEVSAAMKIINDSRVVQFENITGYPGKKAVGNVLGTRGRIAKVMGVPEETLTQSFIERKNQQIAPRVVEGGPVKDVIISENIDLVSLLPVLTYHEKDISPYFTSALTIARDPGTGMQNIGLHRLQVKGGNRLGILLANPPVATFWQRAEAAGQGLEVAIVLGADPAIMLGTMTKATAEGPDKIAVAGGIKGEAIELTRAEASDILVPAHAEVILEGRIIPGIREQEGPFGESSGSYFQFLSPVIEIHTVTHRHDFIFHFMQVWGVEPDIILSLGVSTENISSLKRMVPTLKEINFSPGTCMFNAVASVQGATPAEVRQLMTLILGMDQRIKQIIVVDDDVNIFDMREVQWALATRFQADRDMLLLSGLKGYVIDHSIHSDGSTSKIGLDATKKGADLSRFEKLRCLKKVWLEPRRR
;
A
#
# COMPACT_ATOMS: atom_id res chain seq x y z
N MET A 1 -23.20 4.15 5.36
CA MET A 1 -22.57 5.16 6.25
C MET A 1 -21.08 4.95 6.20
N ALA A 2 -20.29 6.01 6.28
CA ALA A 2 -18.84 5.89 6.36
C ALA A 2 -18.41 5.41 7.75
N TYR A 3 -17.29 4.69 7.85
CA TYR A 3 -16.75 4.19 9.12
C TYR A 3 -15.99 5.29 9.84
N ARG A 4 -16.22 5.52 11.14
CA ARG A 4 -15.52 6.62 11.83
C ARG A 4 -14.03 6.35 12.02
N ASP A 5 -13.68 5.10 12.30
CA ASP A 5 -12.32 4.67 12.62
C ASP A 5 -12.07 3.20 12.19
N LEU A 6 -10.89 2.67 12.53
CA LEU A 6 -10.53 1.27 12.29
C LEU A 6 -11.50 0.30 12.96
N ARG A 7 -11.96 0.61 14.18
CA ARG A 7 -12.80 -0.30 14.98
C ARG A 7 -14.17 -0.46 14.37
N ASP A 8 -14.81 0.64 13.97
CA ASP A 8 -16.10 0.63 13.27
C ASP A 8 -16.01 -0.22 11.98
N PHE A 9 -14.90 -0.12 11.25
CA PHE A 9 -14.68 -0.92 10.03
C PHE A 9 -14.53 -2.41 10.34
N LEU A 10 -13.70 -2.77 11.32
CA LEU A 10 -13.51 -4.16 11.74
C LEU A 10 -14.82 -4.78 12.25
N GLN A 11 -15.64 -4.05 13.01
CA GLN A 11 -16.95 -4.53 13.46
C GLN A 11 -17.90 -4.83 12.29
N ALA A 12 -17.86 -4.02 11.23
CA ALA A 12 -18.67 -4.27 10.04
C ALA A 12 -18.18 -5.50 9.25
N LEU A 13 -16.87 -5.74 9.19
CA LEU A 13 -16.30 -6.94 8.58
C LEU A 13 -16.61 -8.21 9.40
N GLU A 14 -16.59 -8.11 10.73
CA GLU A 14 -16.94 -9.24 11.60
C GLU A 14 -18.37 -9.72 11.35
N LYS A 15 -19.33 -8.80 11.23
CA LYS A 15 -20.75 -9.12 10.95
C LYS A 15 -20.94 -9.83 9.61
N GLU A 16 -20.00 -9.68 8.68
CA GLU A 16 -20.03 -10.28 7.34
C GLU A 16 -19.18 -11.56 7.24
N GLY A 17 -18.52 -11.98 8.31
CA GLY A 17 -17.65 -13.17 8.30
C GLY A 17 -16.30 -12.95 7.59
N GLU A 18 -15.90 -11.69 7.41
CA GLU A 18 -14.66 -11.28 6.72
C GLU A 18 -13.44 -11.21 7.65
N ILE A 19 -13.55 -11.74 8.88
CA ILE A 19 -12.48 -11.80 9.87
C ILE A 19 -12.21 -13.24 10.32
N ASN A 20 -10.97 -13.67 10.13
CA ASN A 20 -10.39 -14.87 10.75
C ASN A 20 -9.81 -14.49 12.11
N LYS A 21 -10.44 -14.96 13.19
CA LYS A 21 -9.95 -14.75 14.56
C LYS A 21 -9.04 -15.89 15.00
N ILE A 22 -7.83 -15.54 15.40
CA ILE A 22 -6.81 -16.48 15.89
C ILE A 22 -6.72 -16.34 17.40
N GLN A 23 -7.16 -17.39 18.10
CA GLN A 23 -7.17 -17.45 19.56
C GLN A 23 -5.83 -17.90 20.15
N ALA A 24 -5.00 -18.59 19.36
CA ALA A 24 -3.69 -19.02 19.80
C ALA A 24 -2.84 -17.82 20.21
N GLU A 25 -2.12 -17.95 21.32
CA GLU A 25 -1.10 -16.98 21.72
C GLU A 25 0.10 -17.14 20.80
N LEU A 26 0.48 -16.08 20.10
CA LEU A 26 1.59 -16.09 19.15
C LEU A 26 2.63 -15.04 19.49
N ASN A 27 3.89 -15.40 19.27
CA ASN A 27 5.02 -14.50 19.44
C ASN A 27 5.04 -13.44 18.31
N PRO A 28 5.23 -12.14 18.62
CA PRO A 28 5.38 -11.11 17.59
C PRO A 28 6.62 -11.34 16.71
N ARG A 29 7.61 -12.07 17.21
CA ARG A 29 8.74 -12.54 16.42
C ARG A 29 8.34 -13.81 15.67
N PHE A 30 8.22 -13.67 14.35
CA PHE A 30 7.98 -14.71 13.36
C PHE A 30 6.63 -15.42 13.39
N GLU A 31 6.07 -15.76 14.56
CA GLU A 31 4.87 -16.62 14.62
C GLU A 31 3.62 -15.96 14.05
N VAL A 32 3.37 -14.68 14.36
CA VAL A 32 2.25 -13.91 13.76
C VAL A 32 2.40 -13.87 12.22
N SER A 33 3.60 -13.62 11.72
CA SER A 33 3.86 -13.55 10.28
C SER A 33 3.76 -14.92 9.60
N ALA A 34 4.26 -15.98 10.25
CA ALA A 34 4.14 -17.35 9.78
C ALA A 34 2.67 -17.78 9.72
N ALA A 35 1.87 -17.45 10.74
CA ALA A 35 0.44 -17.71 10.74
C ALA A 35 -0.27 -17.02 9.57
N MET A 36 0.05 -15.75 9.29
CA MET A 36 -0.48 -15.05 8.10
C MET A 36 -0.17 -15.79 6.80
N LYS A 37 1.06 -16.31 6.65
CA LYS A 37 1.49 -17.05 5.46
C LYS A 37 0.83 -18.44 5.35
N ILE A 38 0.59 -19.11 6.47
CA ILE A 38 -0.10 -20.41 6.50
C ILE A 38 -1.59 -20.25 6.17
N ILE A 39 -2.24 -19.24 6.74
CA ILE A 39 -3.65 -18.94 6.48
C ILE A 39 -3.86 -18.67 4.98
N ASN A 40 -2.93 -17.93 4.35
CA ASN A 40 -2.92 -17.64 2.92
C ASN A 40 -4.30 -17.25 2.36
N ASP A 41 -5.00 -16.40 3.11
CA ASP A 41 -6.36 -15.95 2.84
C ASP A 41 -6.34 -14.43 2.71
N SER A 42 -7.22 -13.88 1.87
CA SER A 42 -7.39 -12.45 1.73
C SER A 42 -8.20 -11.84 2.88
N ARG A 43 -8.97 -12.58 3.66
CA ARG A 43 -9.76 -12.07 4.80
C ARG A 43 -8.88 -11.39 5.87
N VAL A 44 -9.48 -10.53 6.69
CA VAL A 44 -8.75 -9.89 7.79
C VAL A 44 -8.35 -10.99 8.76
N VAL A 45 -7.14 -10.93 9.28
CA VAL A 45 -6.71 -11.85 10.33
C VAL A 45 -6.54 -11.04 11.61
N GLN A 46 -7.26 -11.42 12.64
CA GLN A 46 -7.21 -10.80 13.96
C GLN A 46 -6.59 -11.78 14.95
N PHE A 47 -5.46 -11.40 15.52
CA PHE A 47 -4.78 -12.13 16.57
C PHE A 47 -5.23 -11.57 17.92
N GLU A 48 -5.88 -12.42 18.71
CA GLU A 48 -6.46 -12.02 19.99
C GLU A 48 -5.42 -11.99 21.12
N ASN A 49 -4.35 -12.79 20.99
CA ASN A 49 -3.35 -12.99 22.04
C ASN A 49 -1.94 -12.89 21.44
N ILE A 50 -1.18 -11.88 21.85
CA ILE A 50 0.23 -11.70 21.47
C ILE A 50 1.12 -11.89 22.70
N THR A 51 2.09 -12.80 22.61
CA THR A 51 2.99 -13.12 23.73
C THR A 51 3.71 -11.87 24.23
N GLY A 52 3.60 -11.60 25.52
CA GLY A 52 4.20 -10.43 26.17
C GLY A 52 3.33 -9.16 26.18
N TYR A 53 2.16 -9.16 25.53
CA TYR A 53 1.29 -7.98 25.42
C TYR A 53 -0.15 -8.31 25.82
N PRO A 54 -0.43 -8.50 27.12
CA PRO A 54 -1.75 -8.91 27.60
C PRO A 54 -2.84 -7.91 27.19
N GLY A 55 -3.92 -8.43 26.62
CA GLY A 55 -5.07 -7.64 26.17
C GLY A 55 -4.85 -6.84 24.89
N LYS A 56 -3.65 -6.88 24.29
CA LYS A 56 -3.38 -6.23 23.00
C LYS A 56 -3.68 -7.16 21.85
N LYS A 57 -4.37 -6.61 20.84
CA LYS A 57 -4.74 -7.34 19.62
C LYS A 57 -3.93 -6.84 18.45
N ALA A 58 -3.68 -7.72 17.47
CA ALA A 58 -3.07 -7.33 16.21
C ALA A 58 -3.97 -7.72 15.04
N VAL A 59 -4.03 -6.87 14.01
CA VAL A 59 -4.80 -7.12 12.78
C VAL A 59 -3.95 -6.94 11.55
N GLY A 60 -4.08 -7.85 10.59
CA GLY A 60 -3.45 -7.77 9.28
C GLY A 60 -4.46 -8.00 8.16
N ASN A 61 -4.07 -7.68 6.93
CA ASN A 61 -4.92 -7.75 5.73
C ASN A 61 -6.15 -6.84 5.80
N VAL A 62 -6.11 -5.69 6.46
CA VAL A 62 -7.31 -4.82 6.62
C VAL A 62 -7.83 -4.36 5.25
N LEU A 63 -6.93 -3.95 4.34
CA LEU A 63 -7.26 -3.49 2.98
C LEU A 63 -6.89 -4.49 1.87
N GLY A 64 -6.65 -5.75 2.22
CA GLY A 64 -6.19 -6.81 1.30
C GLY A 64 -7.21 -7.36 0.28
N THR A 65 -8.29 -6.64 -0.04
CA THR A 65 -9.17 -6.93 -1.20
C THR A 65 -9.72 -5.64 -1.81
N ARG A 66 -9.98 -5.65 -3.12
CA ARG A 66 -10.69 -4.55 -3.82
C ARG A 66 -12.08 -4.31 -3.22
N GLY A 67 -12.82 -5.38 -2.93
CA GLY A 67 -14.13 -5.29 -2.27
C GLY A 67 -14.09 -4.56 -0.92
N ARG A 68 -13.05 -4.78 -0.09
CA ARG A 68 -12.90 -4.03 1.17
C ARG A 68 -12.54 -2.58 0.96
N ILE A 69 -11.72 -2.24 -0.04
CA ILE A 69 -11.48 -0.84 -0.39
C ILE A 69 -12.77 -0.17 -0.88
N ALA A 70 -13.55 -0.84 -1.74
CA ALA A 70 -14.84 -0.36 -2.19
C ALA A 70 -15.80 -0.15 -1.01
N LYS A 71 -15.76 -1.04 -0.01
CA LYS A 71 -16.51 -0.91 1.24
C LYS A 71 -16.09 0.29 2.08
N VAL A 72 -14.79 0.56 2.25
CA VAL A 72 -14.30 1.79 2.92
C VAL A 72 -14.88 3.03 2.26
N MET A 73 -14.99 3.03 0.94
CA MET A 73 -15.60 4.11 0.16
C MET A 73 -17.14 4.07 0.15
N GLY A 74 -17.77 2.97 0.54
CA GLY A 74 -19.21 2.78 0.38
C GLY A 74 -19.68 2.80 -1.09
N VAL A 75 -18.91 2.17 -1.99
CA VAL A 75 -19.24 2.02 -3.43
C VAL A 75 -19.22 0.55 -3.85
N PRO A 76 -19.87 0.18 -4.97
CA PRO A 76 -19.71 -1.15 -5.57
C PRO A 76 -18.26 -1.40 -6.04
N GLU A 77 -17.81 -2.65 -5.97
CA GLU A 77 -16.45 -3.02 -6.39
C GLU A 77 -16.21 -2.78 -7.89
N GLU A 78 -17.25 -2.95 -8.70
CA GLU A 78 -17.24 -2.75 -10.15
C GLU A 78 -16.93 -1.30 -10.54
N THR A 79 -17.31 -0.34 -9.69
CA THR A 79 -17.08 1.09 -9.91
C THR A 79 -15.88 1.62 -9.14
N LEU A 80 -15.20 0.79 -8.35
CA LEU A 80 -14.12 1.19 -7.43
C LEU A 80 -13.11 2.14 -8.07
N THR A 81 -12.51 1.75 -9.19
CA THR A 81 -11.47 2.54 -9.86
C THR A 81 -11.99 3.92 -10.28
N GLN A 82 -13.18 3.99 -10.86
CA GLN A 82 -13.77 5.25 -11.31
C GLN A 82 -14.15 6.14 -10.13
N SER A 83 -14.82 5.58 -9.12
CA SER A 83 -15.21 6.28 -7.91
C SER A 83 -13.99 6.80 -7.14
N PHE A 84 -12.87 6.05 -7.12
CA PHE A 84 -11.65 6.47 -6.44
C PHE A 84 -11.04 7.69 -7.15
N ILE A 85 -10.98 7.67 -8.48
CA ILE A 85 -10.47 8.77 -9.30
C ILE A 85 -11.33 10.03 -9.12
N GLU A 86 -12.65 9.88 -9.08
CA GLU A 86 -13.55 11.01 -8.85
C GLU A 86 -13.36 11.59 -7.45
N ARG A 87 -13.44 10.74 -6.42
CA ARG A 87 -13.45 11.19 -5.03
C ARG A 87 -12.11 11.73 -4.54
N LYS A 88 -10.98 11.22 -5.05
CA LYS A 88 -9.67 11.80 -4.71
C LYS A 88 -9.54 13.27 -5.15
N ASN A 89 -10.28 13.66 -6.18
CA ASN A 89 -10.32 15.04 -6.69
C ASN A 89 -11.39 15.89 -5.98
N GLN A 90 -12.30 15.28 -5.23
CA GLN A 90 -13.32 15.94 -4.41
C GLN A 90 -12.86 15.98 -2.95
N GLN A 91 -11.74 16.66 -2.70
CA GLN A 91 -11.15 16.74 -1.37
C GLN A 91 -12.12 17.34 -0.35
N ILE A 92 -12.17 16.75 0.84
CA ILE A 92 -12.96 17.25 1.96
C ILE A 92 -11.99 17.60 3.07
N ALA A 93 -11.90 18.89 3.42
CA ALA A 93 -10.99 19.36 4.44
C ALA A 93 -11.24 18.64 5.79
N PRO A 94 -10.18 18.29 6.53
CA PRO A 94 -10.33 17.68 7.84
C PRO A 94 -11.02 18.63 8.83
N ARG A 95 -11.73 18.05 9.81
CA ARG A 95 -12.31 18.79 10.93
C ARG A 95 -11.37 18.71 12.12
N VAL A 96 -10.94 19.86 12.64
CA VAL A 96 -10.17 19.88 13.90
C VAL A 96 -11.13 19.80 15.09
N VAL A 97 -10.85 18.88 16.01
CA VAL A 97 -11.62 18.65 17.23
C VAL A 97 -10.74 18.73 18.48
N GLU A 98 -11.37 19.02 19.62
CA GLU A 98 -10.69 19.04 20.92
C GLU A 98 -10.48 17.61 21.42
N GLY A 99 -9.23 17.15 21.46
CA GLY A 99 -8.86 15.81 21.89
C GLY A 99 -9.35 14.68 20.98
N GLY A 100 -9.48 13.48 21.54
CA GLY A 100 -9.90 12.27 20.85
C GLY A 100 -9.51 11.03 21.66
N PRO A 101 -10.12 9.87 21.39
CA PRO A 101 -9.82 8.64 22.15
C PRO A 101 -8.34 8.23 22.07
N VAL A 102 -7.60 8.64 21.04
CA VAL A 102 -6.17 8.34 20.94
C VAL A 102 -5.34 8.88 22.11
N LYS A 103 -5.88 9.86 22.86
CA LYS A 103 -5.21 10.49 24.01
C LYS A 103 -5.60 9.89 25.36
N ASP A 104 -6.26 8.72 25.41
CA ASP A 104 -6.65 8.07 26.67
C ASP A 104 -5.45 7.79 27.58
N VAL A 105 -4.29 7.45 27.00
CA VAL A 105 -3.02 7.22 27.69
C VAL A 105 -1.94 8.10 27.07
N ILE A 106 -1.13 8.73 27.91
CA ILE A 106 0.01 9.57 27.52
C ILE A 106 1.27 9.07 28.24
N ILE A 107 2.34 8.83 27.49
CA ILE A 107 3.64 8.39 27.99
C ILE A 107 4.72 9.30 27.41
N SER A 108 5.46 9.99 28.27
CA SER A 108 6.49 10.97 27.86
C SER A 108 7.88 10.67 28.43
N GLU A 109 8.03 9.60 29.20
CA GLU A 109 9.27 9.23 29.87
C GLU A 109 9.51 7.72 29.75
N ASN A 110 10.78 7.31 29.80
CA ASN A 110 11.20 5.90 29.78
C ASN A 110 10.58 5.08 28.62
N ILE A 111 10.48 5.71 27.45
CA ILE A 111 9.87 5.10 26.27
C ILE A 111 10.75 3.96 25.77
N ASP A 112 10.24 2.74 25.88
CA ASP A 112 10.77 1.56 25.19
C ASP A 112 9.69 0.98 24.27
N LEU A 113 9.87 1.14 22.96
CA LEU A 113 8.84 0.85 21.97
C LEU A 113 8.48 -0.62 21.92
N VAL A 114 9.45 -1.52 22.15
CA VAL A 114 9.18 -2.97 22.16
C VAL A 114 8.44 -3.40 23.41
N SER A 115 8.61 -2.75 24.56
CA SER A 115 7.81 -3.04 25.75
C SER A 115 6.36 -2.53 25.61
N LEU A 116 6.15 -1.44 24.87
CA LEU A 116 4.84 -0.80 24.73
C LEU A 116 3.97 -1.41 23.62
N LEU A 117 4.57 -1.83 22.50
CA LEU A 117 3.86 -2.16 21.27
C LEU A 117 4.27 -3.55 20.77
N PRO A 118 3.31 -4.39 20.30
CA PRO A 118 3.60 -5.72 19.75
C PRO A 118 4.20 -5.64 18.34
N VAL A 119 5.32 -4.95 18.18
CA VAL A 119 5.98 -4.74 16.89
C VAL A 119 6.53 -6.06 16.37
N LEU A 120 6.24 -6.38 15.10
CA LEU A 120 6.52 -7.70 14.55
C LEU A 120 7.91 -7.81 13.93
N THR A 121 8.48 -9.01 14.00
CA THR A 121 9.60 -9.43 13.13
C THR A 121 9.04 -10.46 12.13
N TYR A 122 9.19 -10.23 10.82
CA TYR A 122 8.42 -10.95 9.81
C TYR A 122 9.15 -12.15 9.25
N HIS A 123 10.41 -11.97 8.87
CA HIS A 123 11.19 -12.99 8.18
C HIS A 123 12.48 -13.31 8.93
N GLU A 124 12.99 -14.53 8.72
CA GLU A 124 14.15 -15.09 9.43
C GLU A 124 15.40 -14.18 9.49
N LYS A 125 15.66 -13.36 8.46
CA LYS A 125 16.83 -12.48 8.40
C LYS A 125 16.52 -11.03 8.74
N ASP A 126 15.28 -10.71 9.12
CA ASP A 126 14.97 -9.37 9.63
C ASP A 126 15.79 -9.12 10.90
N ILE A 127 16.58 -8.04 10.90
CA ILE A 127 17.53 -7.77 11.97
C ILE A 127 16.86 -7.33 13.29
N SER A 128 15.62 -6.83 13.21
CA SER A 128 14.86 -6.30 14.34
C SER A 128 13.37 -6.20 13.97
N PRO A 129 12.48 -5.83 14.91
CA PRO A 129 11.07 -5.56 14.59
C PRO A 129 10.87 -4.32 13.70
N TYR A 130 9.77 -4.31 12.94
CA TYR A 130 9.37 -3.21 12.06
C TYR A 130 7.90 -2.84 12.19
N PHE A 131 7.60 -1.54 12.17
CA PHE A 131 6.27 -1.06 11.82
C PHE A 131 6.14 -1.04 10.30
N THR A 132 5.09 -1.64 9.76
CA THR A 132 4.89 -1.79 8.29
C THR A 132 3.70 -1.01 7.75
N SER A 133 2.80 -0.59 8.64
CA SER A 133 1.55 0.16 8.40
C SER A 133 1.62 1.60 8.92
N ALA A 134 2.83 2.09 9.22
CA ALA A 134 3.02 3.38 9.89
C ALA A 134 2.77 4.56 8.95
N LEU A 135 1.79 5.40 9.29
CA LEU A 135 1.50 6.64 8.57
C LEU A 135 2.25 7.78 9.24
N THR A 136 3.38 8.19 8.65
CA THR A 136 4.22 9.28 9.17
C THR A 136 3.70 10.61 8.66
N ILE A 137 3.19 11.43 9.58
CA ILE A 137 2.87 12.82 9.37
C ILE A 137 4.11 13.64 9.69
N ALA A 138 4.43 14.61 8.82
CA ALA A 138 5.51 15.55 9.04
C ALA A 138 5.06 16.96 8.69
N ARG A 139 5.64 17.95 9.38
CA ARG A 139 5.39 19.36 9.14
C ARG A 139 6.66 20.04 8.65
N ASP A 140 6.62 20.62 7.45
CA ASP A 140 7.72 21.36 6.86
C ASP A 140 8.01 22.62 7.71
N PRO A 141 9.19 22.78 8.30
CA PRO A 141 9.51 23.93 9.14
C PRO A 141 9.55 25.25 8.34
N GLY A 142 9.82 25.20 7.03
CA GLY A 142 9.92 26.40 6.19
C GLY A 142 8.57 26.93 5.75
N THR A 143 7.63 26.04 5.41
CA THR A 143 6.31 26.41 4.86
C THR A 143 5.17 26.29 5.88
N GLY A 144 5.39 25.54 6.97
CA GLY A 144 4.35 25.18 7.93
C GLY A 144 3.36 24.12 7.42
N MET A 145 3.50 23.67 6.16
CA MET A 145 2.66 22.66 5.55
C MET A 145 2.85 21.31 6.23
N GLN A 146 1.75 20.59 6.41
CA GLN A 146 1.75 19.22 6.92
C GLN A 146 1.33 18.27 5.82
N ASN A 147 1.95 17.09 5.77
CA ASN A 147 1.48 16.00 4.92
C ASN A 147 1.89 14.63 5.48
N ILE A 148 1.39 13.57 4.89
CA ILE A 148 1.47 12.19 5.40
C ILE A 148 2.00 11.22 4.34
N GLY A 149 2.74 10.20 4.78
CA GLY A 149 3.18 9.08 3.94
C GLY A 149 3.18 7.77 4.70
N LEU A 150 2.97 6.67 3.99
CA LEU A 150 3.11 5.32 4.51
C LEU A 150 4.58 4.91 4.46
N HIS A 151 5.16 4.57 5.61
CA HIS A 151 6.55 4.16 5.73
C HIS A 151 6.68 2.88 6.55
N ARG A 152 7.73 2.12 6.26
CA ARG A 152 8.23 1.11 7.17
C ARG A 152 9.26 1.74 8.12
N LEU A 153 9.21 1.35 9.39
CA LEU A 153 10.07 1.92 10.43
C LEU A 153 10.76 0.79 11.20
N GLN A 154 12.09 0.76 11.17
CA GLN A 154 12.87 -0.18 11.96
C GLN A 154 12.90 0.24 13.41
N VAL A 155 12.61 -0.66 14.35
CA VAL A 155 12.90 -0.42 15.77
C VAL A 155 14.38 -0.66 16.05
N LYS A 156 15.10 0.40 16.44
CA LYS A 156 16.54 0.33 16.77
C LYS A 156 16.80 -0.04 18.24
N GLY A 157 15.79 0.12 19.09
CA GLY A 157 15.85 -0.08 20.54
C GLY A 157 15.43 1.18 21.30
N GLY A 158 14.87 1.01 22.49
CA GLY A 158 14.34 2.12 23.29
C GLY A 158 13.31 2.92 22.50
N ASN A 159 13.57 4.21 22.34
CA ASN A 159 12.72 5.18 21.64
C ASN A 159 13.20 5.52 20.22
N ARG A 160 14.14 4.77 19.63
CA ARG A 160 14.75 5.12 18.34
C ARG A 160 14.21 4.28 17.19
N LEU A 161 13.90 4.95 16.06
CA LEU A 161 13.43 4.32 14.83
C LEU A 161 14.31 4.68 13.64
N GLY A 162 14.53 3.74 12.71
CA GLY A 162 15.05 4.03 11.38
C GLY A 162 13.93 4.18 10.36
N ILE A 163 13.96 5.20 9.49
CA ILE A 163 12.94 5.43 8.46
C ILE A 163 13.57 5.53 7.07
N LEU A 164 13.06 4.74 6.12
CA LEU A 164 13.45 4.86 4.71
C LEU A 164 12.58 5.92 4.01
N LEU A 165 13.18 7.05 3.65
CA LEU A 165 12.50 8.16 2.96
C LEU A 165 12.85 8.18 1.46
N ALA A 166 12.12 7.39 0.67
CA ALA A 166 12.37 7.27 -0.77
C ALA A 166 11.51 8.20 -1.64
N ASN A 167 10.37 8.68 -1.14
CA ASN A 167 9.39 9.41 -1.94
C ASN A 167 8.84 10.67 -1.23
N PRO A 168 8.45 11.72 -1.98
CA PRO A 168 7.76 12.87 -1.42
C PRO A 168 6.37 12.50 -0.86
N PRO A 169 5.77 13.35 -0.01
CA PRO A 169 6.25 14.67 0.42
C PRO A 169 7.22 14.64 1.61
N VAL A 170 7.14 13.63 2.49
CA VAL A 170 7.91 13.59 3.74
C VAL A 170 9.42 13.59 3.50
N ALA A 171 9.90 12.88 2.46
CA ALA A 171 11.31 12.93 2.08
C ALA A 171 11.79 14.35 1.71
N THR A 172 10.94 15.15 1.05
CA THR A 172 11.28 16.53 0.69
C THR A 172 11.28 17.45 1.91
N PHE A 173 10.32 17.30 2.83
CA PHE A 173 10.31 18.05 4.09
C PHE A 173 11.56 17.77 4.93
N TRP A 174 11.95 16.51 5.01
CA TRP A 174 13.18 16.09 5.68
C TRP A 174 14.43 16.69 5.03
N GLN A 175 14.56 16.62 3.69
CA GLN A 175 15.67 17.24 2.96
C GLN A 175 15.78 18.75 3.22
N ARG A 176 14.65 19.47 3.26
CA ARG A 176 14.61 20.90 3.56
C ARG A 176 15.02 21.22 5.00
N ALA A 177 14.47 20.48 5.97
CA ALA A 177 14.82 20.63 7.37
C ALA A 177 16.31 20.37 7.60
N GLU A 178 16.85 19.31 7.01
CA GLU A 178 18.27 18.97 7.10
C GLU A 178 19.18 20.02 6.44
N ALA A 179 18.81 20.52 5.25
CA ALA A 179 19.54 21.62 4.61
C ALA A 179 19.58 22.89 5.47
N ALA A 180 18.58 23.09 6.33
CA ALA A 180 18.52 24.17 7.30
C ALA A 180 19.21 23.84 8.65
N GLY A 181 19.82 22.65 8.80
CA GLY A 181 20.43 22.19 10.04
C GLY A 181 19.42 21.90 11.17
N GLN A 182 18.14 21.72 10.83
CA GLN A 182 17.06 21.48 11.78
C GLN A 182 16.57 20.03 11.68
N GLY A 183 16.21 19.42 12.80
CA GLY A 183 15.46 18.16 12.78
C GLY A 183 14.02 18.38 12.36
N LEU A 184 13.41 17.37 11.74
CA LEU A 184 12.02 17.40 11.28
C LEU A 184 11.09 16.79 12.34
N GLU A 185 10.12 17.56 12.82
CA GLU A 185 9.05 17.05 13.70
C GLU A 185 8.14 16.09 12.93
N VAL A 186 7.86 14.93 13.53
CA VAL A 186 7.02 13.88 12.96
C VAL A 186 6.06 13.29 13.99
N ALA A 187 4.89 12.89 13.52
CA ALA A 187 3.95 12.06 14.28
C ALA A 187 3.64 10.79 13.47
N ILE A 188 3.88 9.63 14.06
CA ILE A 188 3.63 8.34 13.45
C ILE A 188 2.29 7.81 13.94
N VAL A 189 1.37 7.61 13.01
CA VAL A 189 0.03 7.06 13.28
C VAL A 189 0.06 5.56 13.05
N LEU A 190 -0.36 4.78 14.05
CA LEU A 190 -0.58 3.34 13.94
C LEU A 190 -2.06 3.04 14.22
N GLY A 191 -2.67 2.23 13.34
CA GLY A 191 -4.11 1.92 13.40
C GLY A 191 -4.97 3.17 13.23
N ALA A 192 -5.32 3.52 12.00
CA ALA A 192 -6.15 4.68 11.70
C ALA A 192 -7.38 4.28 10.90
N ASP A 193 -8.31 5.23 10.68
CA ASP A 193 -9.36 5.06 9.68
C ASP A 193 -8.74 4.57 8.35
N PRO A 194 -9.19 3.41 7.79
CA PRO A 194 -8.63 2.86 6.55
C PRO A 194 -8.63 3.86 5.38
N ALA A 195 -9.55 4.83 5.36
CA ALA A 195 -9.57 5.87 4.34
C ALA A 195 -8.29 6.73 4.34
N ILE A 196 -7.66 6.94 5.50
CA ILE A 196 -6.41 7.70 5.62
C ILE A 196 -5.28 6.96 4.91
N MET A 197 -5.21 5.63 5.08
CA MET A 197 -4.24 4.80 4.35
C MET A 197 -4.47 4.90 2.84
N LEU A 198 -5.73 4.86 2.38
CA LEU A 198 -6.07 5.07 0.96
C LEU A 198 -5.66 6.46 0.45
N GLY A 199 -5.83 7.51 1.26
CA GLY A 199 -5.37 8.86 0.93
C GLY A 199 -3.86 8.95 0.70
N THR A 200 -3.06 8.15 1.43
CA THR A 200 -1.60 8.14 1.24
C THR A 200 -1.14 7.66 -0.14
N MET A 201 -2.00 6.92 -0.85
CA MET A 201 -1.73 6.39 -2.19
C MET A 201 -1.67 7.48 -3.26
N THR A 202 -2.28 8.64 -3.01
CA THR A 202 -2.23 9.77 -3.93
C THR A 202 -0.81 10.31 -4.02
N LYS A 203 -0.30 10.40 -5.25
CA LYS A 203 1.00 11.03 -5.52
C LYS A 203 0.90 12.52 -5.22
N ALA A 204 1.80 13.01 -4.37
CA ALA A 204 1.86 14.42 -3.99
C ALA A 204 3.32 14.87 -3.90
N THR A 205 3.59 16.09 -4.37
CA THR A 205 4.81 16.84 -4.07
C THR A 205 4.73 17.43 -2.65
N ALA A 206 5.79 18.08 -2.19
CA ALA A 206 5.80 18.81 -0.92
C ALA A 206 4.66 19.85 -0.83
N GLU A 207 4.44 20.58 -1.92
CA GLU A 207 3.35 21.56 -2.10
C GLU A 207 2.07 20.92 -2.68
N GLY A 208 2.02 19.60 -2.72
CA GLY A 208 0.91 18.85 -3.27
C GLY A 208 -0.33 18.88 -2.39
N PRO A 209 -1.40 18.15 -2.78
CA PRO A 209 -2.63 18.12 -2.01
C PRO A 209 -2.42 17.55 -0.60
N ASP A 210 -3.25 18.00 0.35
CA ASP A 210 -3.36 17.38 1.66
C ASP A 210 -4.00 15.99 1.51
N LYS A 211 -3.19 14.95 1.76
CA LYS A 211 -3.65 13.57 1.60
C LYS A 211 -4.69 13.15 2.64
N ILE A 212 -4.81 13.86 3.76
CA ILE A 212 -5.90 13.66 4.72
C ILE A 212 -7.20 14.23 4.15
N ALA A 213 -7.15 15.39 3.48
CA ALA A 213 -8.31 15.93 2.79
C ALA A 213 -8.74 15.04 1.61
N VAL A 214 -7.79 14.42 0.91
CA VAL A 214 -8.06 13.37 -0.09
C VAL A 214 -8.74 12.17 0.54
N ALA A 215 -8.26 11.69 1.70
CA ALA A 215 -8.93 10.61 2.44
C ALA A 215 -10.38 10.95 2.79
N GLY A 216 -10.63 12.20 3.19
CA GLY A 216 -11.97 12.72 3.43
C GLY A 216 -12.85 12.63 2.18
N GLY A 217 -12.32 13.03 1.02
CA GLY A 217 -13.00 12.88 -0.28
C GLY A 217 -13.31 11.42 -0.63
N ILE A 218 -12.32 10.52 -0.51
CA ILE A 218 -12.44 9.07 -0.77
C ILE A 218 -13.58 8.47 0.06
N LYS A 219 -13.65 8.80 1.35
CA LYS A 219 -14.67 8.34 2.29
C LYS A 219 -16.03 9.05 2.11
N GLY A 220 -16.01 10.29 1.62
CA GLY A 220 -17.17 11.17 1.53
C GLY A 220 -17.51 11.92 2.82
N GLU A 221 -16.59 11.96 3.80
CA GLU A 221 -16.77 12.62 5.09
C GLU A 221 -15.42 13.17 5.59
N ALA A 222 -15.44 14.32 6.27
CA ALA A 222 -14.23 14.91 6.83
C ALA A 222 -13.54 13.97 7.85
N ILE A 223 -12.22 13.89 7.79
CA ILE A 223 -11.43 13.21 8.82
C ILE A 223 -11.31 14.11 10.03
N GLU A 224 -11.59 13.59 11.22
CA GLU A 224 -11.39 14.32 12.47
C GLU A 224 -9.93 14.26 12.89
N LEU A 225 -9.31 15.44 13.03
CA LEU A 225 -7.95 15.60 13.51
C LEU A 225 -7.96 16.31 14.87
N THR A 226 -6.97 16.00 15.69
CA THR A 226 -6.68 16.73 16.91
C THR A 226 -5.22 17.13 16.92
N ARG A 227 -4.86 18.13 17.72
CA ARG A 227 -3.44 18.48 17.92
C ARG A 227 -2.75 17.33 18.65
N ALA A 228 -1.57 16.95 18.18
CA ALA A 228 -0.66 16.06 18.88
C ALA A 228 -0.37 16.58 20.31
N GLU A 229 0.16 15.74 21.19
CA GLU A 229 0.32 16.10 22.60
C GLU A 229 1.51 17.02 22.85
N ALA A 230 2.62 16.77 22.17
CA ALA A 230 3.88 17.49 22.38
C ALA A 230 4.31 18.36 21.19
N SER A 231 3.49 18.43 20.12
CA SER A 231 3.79 19.20 18.92
C SER A 231 2.54 19.84 18.30
N ASP A 232 2.76 20.75 17.34
CA ASP A 232 1.66 21.37 16.59
C ASP A 232 1.11 20.50 15.46
N ILE A 233 1.59 19.26 15.31
CA ILE A 233 1.14 18.36 14.25
C ILE A 233 -0.32 17.97 14.50
N LEU A 234 -1.15 18.00 13.46
CA LEU A 234 -2.52 17.50 13.53
C LEU A 234 -2.54 16.00 13.23
N VAL A 235 -3.04 15.19 14.15
CA VAL A 235 -3.10 13.73 14.07
C VAL A 235 -4.55 13.22 14.08
N PRO A 236 -4.87 12.06 13.51
CA PRO A 236 -6.24 11.52 13.52
C PRO A 236 -6.73 11.28 14.95
N ALA A 237 -7.85 11.91 15.31
CA ALA A 237 -8.39 11.87 16.67
C ALA A 237 -8.76 10.45 17.14
N HIS A 238 -9.14 9.59 16.18
CA HIS A 238 -9.54 8.20 16.41
C HIS A 238 -8.48 7.15 16.07
N ALA A 239 -7.22 7.55 15.93
CA ALA A 239 -6.13 6.59 15.80
C ALA A 239 -6.00 5.69 17.04
N GLU A 240 -5.36 4.55 16.88
CA GLU A 240 -5.09 3.58 17.95
C GLU A 240 -3.86 4.01 18.77
N VAL A 241 -2.79 4.44 18.09
CA VAL A 241 -1.53 4.91 18.70
C VAL A 241 -0.92 6.04 17.87
N ILE A 242 -0.37 7.06 18.55
CA ILE A 242 0.51 8.09 17.98
C ILE A 242 1.88 8.01 18.65
N LEU A 243 2.95 8.01 17.86
CA LEU A 243 4.33 8.21 18.32
C LEU A 243 4.81 9.58 17.82
N GLU A 244 5.05 10.51 18.73
CA GLU A 244 5.62 11.82 18.42
C GLU A 244 7.13 11.80 18.62
N GLY A 245 7.83 12.38 17.66
CA GLY A 245 9.28 12.42 17.68
C GLY A 245 9.87 13.35 16.65
N ARG A 246 11.19 13.29 16.55
CA ARG A 246 11.95 14.13 15.63
C ARG A 246 12.93 13.32 14.82
N ILE A 247 12.97 13.54 13.51
CA ILE A 247 14.09 13.06 12.68
C ILE A 247 15.32 13.89 13.04
N ILE A 248 16.36 13.22 13.53
CA ILE A 248 17.59 13.88 13.98
C ILE A 248 18.41 14.33 12.76
N PRO A 249 18.80 15.62 12.67
CA PRO A 249 19.56 16.14 11.54
C PRO A 249 20.97 15.53 11.52
N GLY A 250 21.48 15.19 10.34
CA GLY A 250 22.84 14.64 10.16
C GLY A 250 23.07 13.20 10.66
N ILE A 251 22.12 12.59 11.39
CA ILE A 251 22.30 11.24 11.96
C ILE A 251 21.68 10.17 11.09
N ARG A 252 22.51 9.29 10.52
CA ARG A 252 22.06 8.11 9.76
C ARG A 252 22.64 6.84 10.35
N GLU A 253 21.86 5.76 10.30
CA GLU A 253 22.27 4.45 10.78
C GLU A 253 21.92 3.37 9.77
N GLN A 254 22.72 2.29 9.78
CA GLN A 254 22.46 1.11 8.96
C GLN A 254 21.11 0.50 9.35
N GLU A 255 20.22 0.43 8.38
CA GLU A 255 18.88 -0.14 8.44
C GLU A 255 18.82 -1.43 7.64
N GLY A 256 18.03 -2.40 8.12
CA GLY A 256 18.00 -3.76 7.58
C GLY A 256 19.17 -4.66 8.05
N PRO A 257 19.27 -5.91 7.54
CA PRO A 257 18.45 -6.43 6.46
C PRO A 257 16.97 -6.55 6.85
N PHE A 258 16.10 -6.23 5.90
CA PHE A 258 14.64 -6.35 6.02
C PHE A 258 14.05 -6.89 4.73
N GLY A 259 13.11 -7.84 4.83
CA GLY A 259 12.37 -8.34 3.67
C GLY A 259 11.43 -7.26 3.12
N GLU A 260 11.66 -6.79 1.90
CA GLU A 260 10.88 -5.73 1.25
C GLU A 260 9.71 -6.28 0.42
N SER A 261 8.82 -5.39 -0.01
CA SER A 261 7.68 -5.72 -0.88
C SER A 261 8.06 -6.30 -2.25
N SER A 262 9.34 -6.23 -2.66
CA SER A 262 9.85 -6.93 -3.84
C SER A 262 10.18 -8.42 -3.60
N GLY A 263 10.00 -8.90 -2.37
CA GLY A 263 10.25 -10.30 -2.00
C GLY A 263 11.73 -10.61 -1.73
N SER A 264 12.57 -9.59 -1.55
CA SER A 264 14.01 -9.74 -1.28
C SER A 264 14.45 -8.89 -0.09
N TYR A 265 15.60 -9.24 0.51
CA TYR A 265 16.17 -8.48 1.62
C TYR A 265 16.98 -7.28 1.12
N PHE A 266 16.81 -6.14 1.78
CA PHE A 266 17.57 -4.92 1.51
C PHE A 266 18.10 -4.27 2.77
N GLN A 267 19.09 -3.40 2.59
CA GLN A 267 19.76 -2.62 3.62
C GLN A 267 19.97 -1.21 3.11
N PHE A 268 19.76 -0.22 3.98
CA PHE A 268 19.91 1.20 3.63
C PHE A 268 20.56 1.98 4.76
N LEU A 269 21.27 3.06 4.43
CA LEU A 269 21.68 4.05 5.42
C LEU A 269 20.53 5.04 5.59
N SER A 270 19.83 5.00 6.73
CA SER A 270 18.54 5.67 6.91
C SER A 270 18.57 6.72 8.03
N PRO A 271 17.80 7.82 7.92
CA PRO A 271 17.56 8.76 9.02
C PRO A 271 16.98 8.08 10.25
N VAL A 272 17.35 8.62 11.42
CA VAL A 272 16.89 8.16 12.72
C VAL A 272 15.86 9.14 13.28
N ILE A 273 14.75 8.60 13.75
CA ILE A 273 13.73 9.29 14.54
C ILE A 273 13.99 8.97 16.02
N GLU A 274 13.92 9.97 16.88
CA GLU A 274 13.84 9.79 18.33
C GLU A 274 12.42 10.14 18.81
N ILE A 275 11.75 9.18 19.45
CA ILE A 275 10.39 9.32 19.97
C ILE A 275 10.46 9.89 21.39
N HIS A 276 9.70 10.95 21.66
CA HIS A 276 9.64 11.56 22.98
C HIS A 276 8.26 11.47 23.63
N THR A 277 7.20 11.22 22.86
CA THR A 277 5.84 11.06 23.40
C THR A 277 5.10 9.95 22.68
N VAL A 278 4.39 9.12 23.44
CA VAL A 278 3.45 8.12 22.92
C VAL A 278 2.07 8.42 23.49
N THR A 279 1.07 8.50 22.63
CA THR A 279 -0.35 8.51 23.05
C THR A 279 -1.08 7.34 22.44
N HIS A 280 -1.98 6.70 23.20
CA HIS A 280 -2.76 5.58 22.68
C HIS A 280 -4.09 5.38 23.40
N ARG A 281 -5.01 4.67 22.74
CA ARG A 281 -6.22 4.13 23.35
C ARG A 281 -5.88 3.02 24.35
N HIS A 282 -6.66 2.83 25.42
CA HIS A 282 -6.36 1.80 26.43
C HIS A 282 -6.21 0.37 25.83
N ASP A 283 -7.17 -0.05 25.02
CA ASP A 283 -7.30 -1.36 24.40
C ASP A 283 -6.93 -1.31 22.90
N PHE A 284 -5.83 -0.61 22.58
CA PHE A 284 -5.49 -0.33 21.20
C PHE A 284 -5.37 -1.59 20.32
N ILE A 285 -5.75 -1.45 19.06
CA ILE A 285 -5.59 -2.48 18.02
C ILE A 285 -4.33 -2.19 17.19
N PHE A 286 -3.38 -3.12 17.19
CA PHE A 286 -2.16 -3.00 16.41
C PHE A 286 -2.39 -3.46 14.96
N HIS A 287 -2.64 -2.53 14.05
CA HIS A 287 -2.67 -2.83 12.61
C HIS A 287 -1.24 -2.99 12.07
N PHE A 288 -0.97 -4.09 11.38
CA PHE A 288 0.26 -4.32 10.65
C PHE A 288 -0.03 -4.76 9.21
N MET A 289 0.93 -4.58 8.30
CA MET A 289 0.89 -5.18 6.97
C MET A 289 1.88 -6.33 6.89
N GLN A 290 1.40 -7.50 6.45
CA GLN A 290 2.29 -8.60 6.10
C GLN A 290 3.11 -8.17 4.88
N VAL A 291 4.43 -8.05 5.05
CA VAL A 291 5.30 -7.69 3.92
C VAL A 291 5.28 -8.80 2.88
N TRP A 292 5.37 -8.39 1.61
CA TRP A 292 5.23 -9.27 0.46
C TRP A 292 3.94 -10.11 0.59
N GLY A 293 2.83 -9.41 0.82
CA GLY A 293 1.50 -9.98 1.09
C GLY A 293 0.40 -9.23 0.35
N VAL A 294 -0.84 -9.70 0.52
CA VAL A 294 -1.99 -9.25 -0.28
C VAL A 294 -2.35 -7.77 -0.09
N GLU A 295 -2.19 -7.26 1.13
CA GLU A 295 -2.52 -5.87 1.47
C GLU A 295 -1.61 -4.85 0.78
N PRO A 296 -0.27 -4.91 0.91
CA PRO A 296 0.60 -3.99 0.19
C PRO A 296 0.46 -4.13 -1.34
N ASP A 297 0.23 -5.33 -1.87
CA ASP A 297 0.03 -5.54 -3.31
C ASP A 297 -1.18 -4.78 -3.86
N ILE A 298 -2.33 -4.88 -3.18
CA ILE A 298 -3.56 -4.22 -3.63
C ILE A 298 -3.49 -2.70 -3.46
N ILE A 299 -2.93 -2.22 -2.35
CA ILE A 299 -2.73 -0.78 -2.12
C ILE A 299 -1.84 -0.19 -3.23
N LEU A 300 -0.71 -0.83 -3.53
CA LEU A 300 0.21 -0.38 -4.57
C LEU A 300 -0.44 -0.42 -5.96
N SER A 301 -1.11 -1.53 -6.29
CA SER A 301 -1.78 -1.74 -7.58
C SER A 301 -2.85 -0.68 -7.84
N LEU A 302 -3.77 -0.49 -6.88
CA LEU A 302 -4.87 0.47 -7.04
C LEU A 302 -4.35 1.92 -7.10
N GLY A 303 -3.32 2.25 -6.33
CA GLY A 303 -2.76 3.61 -6.30
C GLY A 303 -2.22 4.02 -7.66
N VAL A 304 -1.41 3.17 -8.28
CA VAL A 304 -0.80 3.50 -9.58
C VAL A 304 -1.80 3.42 -10.72
N SER A 305 -2.73 2.47 -10.69
CA SER A 305 -3.81 2.42 -11.67
C SER A 305 -4.67 3.68 -11.62
N THR A 306 -5.10 4.13 -10.44
CA THR A 306 -5.98 5.32 -10.31
C THR A 306 -5.28 6.66 -10.56
N GLU A 307 -3.95 6.71 -10.50
CA GLU A 307 -3.21 7.92 -10.93
C GLU A 307 -3.14 8.08 -12.45
N ASN A 308 -3.03 6.97 -13.20
CA ASN A 308 -2.62 7.04 -14.60
C ASN A 308 -3.70 6.60 -15.60
N ILE A 309 -4.64 5.73 -15.18
CA ILE A 309 -5.55 5.05 -16.12
C ILE A 309 -6.42 6.01 -16.94
N SER A 310 -6.91 7.10 -16.36
CA SER A 310 -7.72 8.09 -17.11
C SER A 310 -6.92 8.77 -18.22
N SER A 311 -5.65 9.09 -17.96
CA SER A 311 -4.76 9.68 -18.97
C SER A 311 -4.40 8.67 -20.06
N LEU A 312 -4.15 7.42 -19.68
CA LEU A 312 -3.88 6.34 -20.62
C LEU A 312 -5.08 6.06 -21.51
N LYS A 313 -6.30 6.00 -20.97
CA LYS A 313 -7.54 5.80 -21.75
C LYS A 313 -7.81 6.93 -22.75
N ARG A 314 -7.39 8.18 -22.44
CA ARG A 314 -7.47 9.28 -23.42
C ARG A 314 -6.50 9.09 -24.59
N MET A 315 -5.30 8.56 -24.33
CA MET A 315 -4.29 8.33 -25.37
C MET A 315 -4.51 7.03 -26.15
N VAL A 316 -5.05 6.00 -25.48
CA VAL A 316 -5.32 4.67 -26.04
C VAL A 316 -6.75 4.25 -25.61
N PRO A 317 -7.79 4.66 -26.36
CA PRO A 317 -9.19 4.41 -25.99
C PRO A 317 -9.59 2.93 -25.89
N THR A 318 -8.82 2.05 -26.53
CA THR A 318 -9.00 0.60 -26.51
C THR A 318 -8.56 -0.04 -25.17
N LEU A 319 -7.84 0.69 -24.32
CA LEU A 319 -7.47 0.24 -22.96
C LEU A 319 -8.72 0.09 -22.07
N LYS A 320 -8.93 -1.12 -21.54
CA LYS A 320 -10.03 -1.43 -20.61
C LYS A 320 -9.61 -1.23 -19.16
N GLU A 321 -8.54 -1.89 -18.74
CA GLU A 321 -8.08 -1.90 -17.36
C GLU A 321 -6.59 -2.25 -17.26
N ILE A 322 -5.96 -1.90 -16.13
CA ILE A 322 -4.59 -2.24 -15.77
C ILE A 322 -4.59 -2.88 -14.38
N ASN A 323 -3.87 -3.97 -14.25
CA ASN A 323 -3.56 -4.63 -12.99
C ASN A 323 -2.04 -4.83 -12.87
N PHE A 324 -1.58 -5.21 -11.68
CA PHE A 324 -0.21 -5.58 -11.41
C PHE A 324 -0.17 -6.98 -10.82
N SER A 325 0.82 -7.78 -11.22
CA SER A 325 0.95 -9.14 -10.70
C SER A 325 1.28 -9.11 -9.20
N PRO A 326 0.58 -9.90 -8.37
CA PRO A 326 0.88 -10.03 -6.94
C PRO A 326 2.33 -10.43 -6.69
N GLY A 327 2.91 -9.93 -5.60
CA GLY A 327 4.27 -10.25 -5.15
C GLY A 327 5.39 -9.65 -6.01
N THR A 328 5.08 -8.73 -6.94
CA THR A 328 6.09 -8.14 -7.83
C THR A 328 6.49 -6.72 -7.48
N CYS A 329 5.94 -6.12 -6.41
CA CYS A 329 6.13 -4.70 -6.11
C CYS A 329 5.82 -3.79 -7.33
N MET A 330 4.79 -4.16 -8.10
CA MET A 330 4.39 -3.53 -9.36
C MET A 330 5.40 -3.63 -10.52
N PHE A 331 6.46 -4.43 -10.39
CA PHE A 331 7.44 -4.59 -11.47
C PHE A 331 6.81 -5.23 -12.72
N ASN A 332 5.74 -6.01 -12.57
CA ASN A 332 4.99 -6.56 -13.69
C ASN A 332 3.56 -6.01 -13.75
N ALA A 333 3.27 -5.24 -14.80
CA ALA A 333 1.95 -4.75 -15.15
C ALA A 333 1.26 -5.69 -16.14
N VAL A 334 -0.07 -5.72 -16.11
CA VAL A 334 -0.91 -6.44 -17.06
C VAL A 334 -2.02 -5.48 -17.51
N ALA A 335 -2.17 -5.27 -18.81
CA ALA A 335 -3.22 -4.42 -19.37
C ALA A 335 -4.16 -5.22 -20.26
N SER A 336 -5.46 -4.96 -20.14
CA SER A 336 -6.49 -5.53 -21.01
C SER A 336 -6.91 -4.48 -22.05
N VAL A 337 -6.98 -4.89 -23.32
CA VAL A 337 -7.45 -4.06 -24.43
C VAL A 337 -8.60 -4.71 -25.19
N GLN A 338 -9.44 -3.89 -25.81
CA GLN A 338 -10.56 -4.34 -26.64
C GLN A 338 -10.43 -3.74 -28.05
N GLY A 339 -10.20 -4.59 -29.05
CA GLY A 339 -10.12 -4.17 -30.45
C GLY A 339 -8.92 -3.28 -30.78
N ALA A 340 -7.84 -3.35 -30.01
CA ALA A 340 -6.62 -2.58 -30.26
C ALA A 340 -5.85 -3.12 -31.48
N THR A 341 -5.35 -2.22 -32.30
CA THR A 341 -4.37 -2.53 -33.35
C THR A 341 -2.99 -2.80 -32.74
N PRO A 342 -2.09 -3.53 -33.45
CA PRO A 342 -0.72 -3.76 -32.97
C PRO A 342 0.05 -2.45 -32.68
N ALA A 343 -0.21 -1.38 -33.44
CA ALA A 343 0.39 -0.08 -33.22
C ALA A 343 -0.07 0.55 -31.90
N GLU A 344 -1.36 0.48 -31.59
CA GLU A 344 -1.92 0.96 -30.31
C GLU A 344 -1.40 0.15 -29.12
N VAL A 345 -1.27 -1.18 -29.27
CA VAL A 345 -0.67 -2.03 -28.23
C VAL A 345 0.78 -1.64 -27.98
N ARG A 346 1.57 -1.41 -29.03
CA ARG A 346 2.97 -0.96 -28.90
C ARG A 346 3.08 0.42 -28.27
N GLN A 347 2.19 1.35 -28.62
CA GLN A 347 2.10 2.66 -27.98
C GLN A 347 1.77 2.52 -26.49
N LEU A 348 0.76 1.71 -26.15
CA LEU A 348 0.35 1.45 -24.77
C LEU A 348 1.49 0.88 -23.93
N MET A 349 2.21 -0.14 -24.43
CA MET A 349 3.37 -0.71 -23.74
C MET A 349 4.41 0.36 -23.44
N THR A 350 4.73 1.21 -24.41
CA THR A 350 5.70 2.30 -24.25
C THR A 350 5.26 3.30 -23.17
N LEU A 351 3.99 3.72 -23.19
CA LEU A 351 3.42 4.62 -22.20
C LEU A 351 3.44 4.01 -20.79
N ILE A 352 3.08 2.73 -20.67
CA ILE A 352 3.03 2.03 -19.38
C ILE A 352 4.44 1.88 -18.77
N LEU A 353 5.43 1.47 -19.57
CA LEU A 353 6.81 1.34 -19.10
C LEU A 353 7.42 2.69 -18.65
N GLY A 354 6.91 3.80 -19.17
CA GLY A 354 7.37 5.16 -18.85
C GLY A 354 6.65 5.85 -17.69
N MET A 355 5.45 5.40 -17.28
CA MET A 355 4.63 6.17 -16.33
C MET A 355 5.10 6.10 -14.86
N ASP A 356 5.81 5.02 -14.50
CA ASP A 356 6.31 4.81 -13.14
C ASP A 356 7.67 4.08 -13.19
N GLN A 357 8.62 4.55 -12.40
CA GLN A 357 9.98 4.00 -12.37
C GLN A 357 10.02 2.52 -11.96
N ARG A 358 9.04 2.03 -11.20
CA ARG A 358 8.96 0.63 -10.76
C ARG A 358 8.59 -0.34 -11.88
N ILE A 359 7.74 0.07 -12.82
CA ILE A 359 7.21 -0.85 -13.83
C ILE A 359 8.37 -1.31 -14.73
N LYS A 360 8.66 -2.60 -14.74
CA LYS A 360 9.75 -3.21 -15.51
C LYS A 360 9.23 -4.06 -16.67
N GLN A 361 8.05 -4.63 -16.50
CA GLN A 361 7.40 -5.53 -17.44
C GLN A 361 5.96 -5.09 -17.66
N ILE A 362 5.46 -5.23 -18.89
CA ILE A 362 4.04 -5.10 -19.22
C ILE A 362 3.62 -6.24 -20.15
N ILE A 363 2.55 -6.92 -19.80
CA ILE A 363 1.86 -7.89 -20.66
C ILE A 363 0.54 -7.26 -21.11
N VAL A 364 0.30 -7.15 -22.42
CA VAL A 364 -0.98 -6.66 -22.96
C VAL A 364 -1.78 -7.84 -23.50
N VAL A 365 -3.02 -8.00 -23.04
CA VAL A 365 -3.92 -9.10 -23.40
C VAL A 365 -5.26 -8.57 -23.90
N ASP A 366 -6.02 -9.40 -24.61
CA ASP A 366 -7.41 -9.05 -24.98
C ASP A 366 -8.36 -9.07 -23.78
N ASP A 367 -9.57 -8.55 -23.97
CA ASP A 367 -10.64 -8.45 -22.97
C ASP A 367 -11.31 -9.78 -22.59
N ASP A 368 -10.94 -10.89 -23.24
CA ASP A 368 -11.36 -12.25 -22.85
C ASP A 368 -10.44 -12.91 -21.80
N VAL A 369 -9.35 -12.22 -21.42
CA VAL A 369 -8.39 -12.65 -20.39
C VAL A 369 -8.65 -11.88 -19.10
N ASN A 370 -8.89 -12.60 -18.01
CA ASN A 370 -8.99 -12.03 -16.69
C ASN A 370 -7.60 -11.62 -16.17
N ILE A 371 -7.30 -10.31 -16.18
CA ILE A 371 -6.00 -9.78 -15.75
C ILE A 371 -5.73 -9.91 -14.23
N PHE A 372 -6.73 -10.33 -13.45
CA PHE A 372 -6.58 -10.64 -12.02
C PHE A 372 -6.26 -12.13 -11.77
N ASP A 373 -6.37 -12.98 -12.79
CA ASP A 373 -5.96 -14.39 -12.73
C ASP A 373 -4.66 -14.59 -13.49
N MET A 374 -3.55 -14.72 -12.75
CA MET A 374 -2.23 -14.90 -13.35
C MET A 374 -2.13 -16.18 -14.19
N ARG A 375 -2.94 -17.21 -13.94
CA ARG A 375 -2.99 -18.40 -14.80
C ARG A 375 -3.52 -18.04 -16.19
N GLU A 376 -4.55 -17.21 -16.28
CA GLU A 376 -5.08 -16.76 -17.56
C GLU A 376 -4.12 -15.82 -18.30
N VAL A 377 -3.46 -14.91 -17.57
CA VAL A 377 -2.44 -14.04 -18.14
C VAL A 377 -1.30 -14.84 -18.75
N GLN A 378 -0.81 -15.86 -18.03
CA GLN A 378 0.25 -16.74 -18.54
C GLN A 378 -0.22 -17.60 -19.71
N TRP A 379 -1.47 -18.07 -19.72
CA TRP A 379 -2.06 -18.76 -20.87
C TRP A 379 -2.09 -17.87 -22.12
N ALA A 380 -2.52 -16.63 -21.99
CA ALA A 380 -2.55 -15.68 -23.09
C ALA A 380 -1.14 -15.40 -23.61
N LEU A 381 -0.19 -15.13 -22.71
CA LEU A 381 1.21 -14.94 -23.07
C LEU A 381 1.77 -16.16 -23.81
N ALA A 382 1.58 -17.37 -23.30
CA ALA A 382 2.13 -18.58 -23.92
C ALA A 382 1.55 -18.90 -25.31
N THR A 383 0.29 -18.52 -25.57
CA THR A 383 -0.45 -18.97 -26.77
C THR A 383 -0.70 -17.88 -27.81
N ARG A 384 -0.42 -16.60 -27.49
CA ARG A 384 -0.69 -15.45 -28.36
C ARG A 384 0.55 -14.58 -28.65
N PHE A 385 1.72 -14.96 -28.14
CA PHE A 385 2.97 -14.19 -28.25
C PHE A 385 4.01 -14.90 -29.13
N GLN A 386 4.78 -14.13 -29.91
CA GLN A 386 5.99 -14.54 -30.61
C GLN A 386 7.10 -13.50 -30.38
N ALA A 387 8.23 -13.90 -29.80
CA ALA A 387 9.22 -12.96 -29.24
C ALA A 387 9.89 -12.05 -30.29
N ASP A 388 10.08 -12.53 -31.50
CA ASP A 388 10.67 -11.77 -32.62
C ASP A 388 9.76 -10.64 -33.13
N ARG A 389 8.44 -10.78 -32.93
CA ARG A 389 7.42 -9.85 -33.43
C ARG A 389 6.78 -9.00 -32.33
N ASP A 390 6.46 -9.63 -31.20
CA ASP A 390 5.54 -9.11 -30.19
C ASP A 390 6.27 -8.49 -28.97
N MET A 391 7.60 -8.48 -28.98
CA MET A 391 8.41 -7.94 -27.89
C MET A 391 8.80 -6.47 -28.14
N LEU A 392 8.72 -5.66 -27.09
CA LEU A 392 9.33 -4.34 -26.99
C LEU A 392 10.41 -4.37 -25.93
N LEU A 393 11.66 -4.03 -26.27
CA LEU A 393 12.76 -3.91 -25.32
C LEU A 393 13.21 -2.44 -25.23
N LEU A 394 13.23 -1.89 -24.02
CA LEU A 394 13.81 -0.59 -23.70
C LEU A 394 14.97 -0.81 -22.73
N SER A 395 16.12 -0.17 -22.96
CA SER A 395 17.32 -0.33 -22.11
C SER A 395 17.87 1.02 -21.67
N GLY A 396 18.67 1.02 -20.60
CA GLY A 396 19.30 2.24 -20.07
C GLY A 396 18.32 3.19 -19.36
N LEU A 397 17.20 2.67 -18.85
CA LEU A 397 16.22 3.46 -18.10
C LEU A 397 16.55 3.48 -16.61
N LYS A 398 16.03 4.45 -15.87
CA LYS A 398 16.24 4.54 -14.41
C LYS A 398 15.62 3.33 -13.68
N GLY A 399 16.41 2.65 -12.86
CA GLY A 399 15.97 1.55 -12.00
C GLY A 399 15.27 1.99 -10.72
N TYR A 400 14.82 1.03 -9.93
CA TYR A 400 14.19 1.26 -8.63
C TYR A 400 15.01 0.66 -7.49
N VAL A 401 14.99 1.30 -6.32
CA VAL A 401 15.96 1.07 -5.23
C VAL A 401 15.88 -0.33 -4.62
N ILE A 402 14.74 -1.02 -4.77
CA ILE A 402 14.49 -2.38 -4.26
C ILE A 402 14.38 -3.44 -5.37
N ASP A 403 15.05 -3.23 -6.50
CA ASP A 403 15.27 -4.24 -7.55
C ASP A 403 16.76 -4.65 -7.57
N HIS A 404 17.09 -5.85 -7.11
CA HIS A 404 18.47 -6.38 -7.10
C HIS A 404 19.06 -6.62 -8.50
N SER A 405 18.21 -6.66 -9.54
CA SER A 405 18.64 -6.97 -10.90
C SER A 405 18.95 -5.73 -11.75
N ILE A 406 18.92 -4.54 -11.16
CA ILE A 406 19.38 -3.32 -11.85
C ILE A 406 20.90 -3.37 -12.07
N HIS A 407 21.37 -2.65 -13.07
CA HIS A 407 22.79 -2.49 -13.34
C HIS A 407 23.48 -1.69 -12.22
N SER A 408 24.80 -1.83 -12.11
CA SER A 408 25.60 -1.15 -11.08
C SER A 408 25.58 0.38 -11.19
N ASP A 409 25.27 0.91 -12.37
CA ASP A 409 25.07 2.35 -12.63
C ASP A 409 23.65 2.83 -12.27
N GLY A 410 22.81 1.95 -11.73
CA GLY A 410 21.41 2.23 -11.37
C GLY A 410 20.43 2.16 -12.54
N SER A 411 20.88 1.78 -13.74
CA SER A 411 20.01 1.62 -14.91
C SER A 411 19.33 0.24 -14.94
N THR A 412 18.27 0.09 -15.72
CA THR A 412 17.52 -1.14 -15.92
C THR A 412 17.03 -1.27 -17.37
N SER A 413 16.72 -2.49 -17.76
CA SER A 413 15.97 -2.78 -18.99
C SER A 413 14.52 -3.10 -18.66
N LYS A 414 13.62 -2.62 -19.51
CA LYS A 414 12.18 -2.82 -19.42
C LYS A 414 11.67 -3.55 -20.65
N ILE A 415 10.65 -4.39 -20.48
CA ILE A 415 10.11 -5.24 -21.54
C ILE A 415 8.59 -5.10 -21.65
N GLY A 416 8.09 -5.00 -22.88
CA GLY A 416 6.69 -5.12 -23.21
C GLY A 416 6.43 -6.40 -24.01
N LEU A 417 5.35 -7.09 -23.68
CA LEU A 417 4.93 -8.35 -24.27
C LEU A 417 3.50 -8.20 -24.79
N ASP A 418 3.35 -8.14 -26.11
CA ASP A 418 2.03 -8.16 -26.74
C ASP A 418 1.51 -9.61 -26.78
N ALA A 419 0.56 -9.93 -25.92
CA ALA A 419 -0.14 -11.21 -25.85
C ALA A 419 -1.60 -11.10 -26.34
N THR A 420 -1.90 -10.11 -27.20
CA THR A 420 -3.20 -9.98 -27.88
C THR A 420 -3.36 -10.98 -29.02
N LYS A 421 -4.58 -11.23 -29.51
CA LYS A 421 -4.82 -12.11 -30.66
C LYS A 421 -4.28 -11.47 -31.95
N LYS A 422 -3.62 -12.28 -32.82
CA LYS A 422 -3.12 -11.83 -34.12
C LYS A 422 -3.57 -12.73 -35.27
N GLY A 423 -3.66 -12.16 -36.47
CA GLY A 423 -3.92 -12.87 -37.71
C GLY A 423 -5.26 -12.52 -38.34
N ALA A 424 -5.50 -13.05 -39.54
CA ALA A 424 -6.73 -12.78 -40.30
C ALA A 424 -7.97 -13.45 -39.68
N ASP A 425 -7.78 -14.62 -39.07
CA ASP A 425 -8.85 -15.39 -38.43
C ASP A 425 -8.64 -15.45 -36.91
N LEU A 426 -9.29 -14.52 -36.20
CA LEU A 426 -9.23 -14.45 -34.74
C LEU A 426 -10.05 -15.55 -34.05
N SER A 427 -10.91 -16.29 -34.76
CA SER A 427 -11.74 -17.35 -34.18
C SER A 427 -10.91 -18.51 -33.63
N ARG A 428 -9.70 -18.70 -34.18
CA ARG A 428 -8.71 -19.70 -33.72
C ARG A 428 -8.25 -19.48 -32.27
N PHE A 429 -8.50 -18.31 -31.69
CA PHE A 429 -8.15 -17.96 -30.33
C PHE A 429 -9.34 -17.97 -29.37
N GLU A 430 -10.47 -18.57 -29.76
CA GLU A 430 -11.64 -18.67 -28.91
C GLU A 430 -11.30 -19.38 -27.59
N LYS A 431 -11.55 -18.69 -26.48
CA LYS A 431 -11.32 -19.20 -25.13
C LYS A 431 -12.38 -20.25 -24.79
N LEU A 432 -11.93 -21.41 -24.29
CA LEU A 432 -12.82 -22.46 -23.80
C LEU A 432 -13.76 -21.92 -22.70
N ARG A 433 -15.04 -22.24 -22.79
CA ARG A 433 -16.07 -21.86 -21.81
C ARG A 433 -16.74 -23.10 -21.21
N CYS A 434 -16.81 -23.15 -19.89
CA CYS A 434 -17.69 -24.10 -19.21
C CYS A 434 -19.12 -23.56 -19.17
N LEU A 435 -20.09 -24.36 -19.58
CA LEU A 435 -21.51 -23.99 -19.52
C LEU A 435 -21.99 -23.94 -18.06
N LYS A 436 -21.97 -22.76 -17.43
CA LYS A 436 -22.33 -22.55 -16.02
C LYS A 436 -23.75 -23.03 -15.65
N LYS A 437 -24.67 -23.10 -16.62
CA LYS A 437 -26.08 -23.49 -16.39
C LYS A 437 -26.32 -25.00 -16.35
N VAL A 438 -25.40 -25.85 -16.80
CA VAL A 438 -25.64 -27.30 -16.94
C VAL A 438 -25.69 -28.03 -15.59
N TRP A 439 -25.13 -27.43 -14.52
CA TRP A 439 -25.13 -28.03 -13.18
C TRP A 439 -26.28 -27.56 -12.27
N LEU A 440 -26.84 -26.36 -12.52
CA LEU A 440 -27.86 -25.75 -11.65
C LEU A 440 -29.29 -26.14 -12.03
N GLU A 441 -29.51 -26.83 -13.15
CA GLU A 441 -30.82 -27.38 -13.47
C GLU A 441 -31.00 -28.73 -12.75
N PRO A 442 -32.09 -28.92 -11.99
CA PRO A 442 -32.37 -30.21 -11.38
C PRO A 442 -32.47 -31.27 -12.47
N ARG A 443 -31.57 -32.26 -12.43
CA ARG A 443 -31.62 -33.43 -13.32
C ARG A 443 -32.98 -34.09 -13.13
N ARG A 444 -33.87 -34.00 -14.12
CA ARG A 444 -35.10 -34.82 -14.15
C ARG A 444 -34.64 -36.28 -14.08
N ARG A 445 -34.98 -36.96 -12.99
CA ARG A 445 -34.76 -38.41 -12.84
C ARG A 445 -35.63 -39.19 -13.81
#